data_AF-A0A8J3I4C2-F1
#
_entry.id   AF-A0A8J3I4C2-F1
#
_cell.length_a   1.000
_cell.length_b   1.000
_cell.length_c   1.000
_cell.angle_alpha   90.00
_cell.angle_beta   90.00
_cell.angle_gamma   90.00
#
_symmetry.space_group_name_H-M   'P 1'
#
loop_
_entity.id
_entity.type
_entity.pdbx_description
1 polymer ?
#
loop_
_entity_poly.entity_id
_entity_poly.type
_entity_poly.pdbx_seq_one_letter_code
_entity_poly.pdbx_strand_id
1 'polypeptide(L)'
;MFQTNIPDAFTYASWTIYGVEDQEVIFKNFFQRWKGFTPDILAQVLQETKEDMHDKLFVLSALRYLAPAEAYTLLLPFVHSHKRSERWISTLSLGRLKEPMAFPLLQHLLLEELLNPNTLDNKGFQDADWYMDRRFEIALLLGDWGNPDAIAPLCEAIRQCWAMAANPGVYLGVPSFPTIEGYDTTASIWWDPFLSRLAYALGQLGAREALTRLPLPPAHFRLAKLYFLYGTLEINENILRHKGSVYIFHHPLVAQLPNGTIETKFYPLAQIMQVLQTHFELSVEEQDAFLRQAVIAYQQRKFERYPRNMPGYEDRFPPLVYYPEVVWLVGNTWKEFTIDEFLNENKNTE
;
A
#
# COMPACT_ATOMS: atom_id res chain seq x y z
N MET A 1 -13.00 -21.72 14.87
CA MET A 1 -14.37 -21.56 14.34
C MET A 1 -14.29 -20.49 13.26
N PHE A 2 -14.20 -20.87 11.99
CA PHE A 2 -14.11 -19.91 10.89
C PHE A 2 -15.54 -19.54 10.48
N GLN A 3 -16.05 -18.43 11.02
CA GLN A 3 -17.23 -17.76 10.46
C GLN A 3 -16.74 -16.62 9.55
N THR A 4 -16.00 -16.97 8.51
CA THR A 4 -15.72 -16.03 7.43
C THR A 4 -17.01 -15.84 6.65
N ASN A 5 -17.50 -14.60 6.63
CA ASN A 5 -18.73 -14.22 5.96
C ASN A 5 -18.51 -14.36 4.44
N ILE A 6 -19.23 -15.28 3.81
CA ILE A 6 -19.16 -15.52 2.36
C ILE A 6 -19.26 -14.21 1.57
N PRO A 7 -20.25 -13.33 1.83
CA PRO A 7 -20.30 -11.97 1.28
C PRO A 7 -18.98 -11.20 1.28
N ASP A 8 -18.24 -11.19 2.38
CA ASP A 8 -16.99 -10.41 2.48
C ASP A 8 -15.88 -11.02 1.61
N ALA A 9 -15.80 -12.37 1.55
CA ALA A 9 -14.88 -13.07 0.66
C ALA A 9 -15.17 -12.74 -0.81
N PHE A 10 -16.47 -12.66 -1.17
CA PHE A 10 -16.92 -12.28 -2.50
C PHE A 10 -16.57 -10.84 -2.82
N THR A 11 -16.95 -9.88 -1.97
CA THR A 11 -16.64 -8.46 -2.17
C THR A 11 -15.14 -8.26 -2.34
N TYR A 12 -14.33 -8.92 -1.51
CA TYR A 12 -12.87 -8.85 -1.63
C TYR A 12 -12.34 -9.42 -2.95
N ALA A 13 -12.78 -10.64 -3.33
CA ALA A 13 -12.35 -11.28 -4.55
C ALA A 13 -12.80 -10.49 -5.79
N SER A 14 -14.02 -9.95 -5.77
CA SER A 14 -14.56 -9.11 -6.83
C SER A 14 -13.74 -7.84 -6.98
N TRP A 15 -13.46 -7.15 -5.87
CA TRP A 15 -12.64 -5.94 -5.89
C TRP A 15 -11.23 -6.21 -6.41
N THR A 16 -10.66 -7.37 -6.06
CA THR A 16 -9.32 -7.77 -6.48
C THR A 16 -9.22 -8.07 -7.98
N ILE A 17 -10.27 -8.62 -8.59
CA ILE A 17 -10.24 -9.11 -9.99
C ILE A 17 -10.91 -8.14 -10.98
N TYR A 18 -11.98 -7.48 -10.57
CA TYR A 18 -12.81 -6.65 -11.44
C TYR A 18 -12.85 -5.17 -11.02
N GLY A 19 -12.28 -4.81 -9.87
CA GLY A 19 -12.32 -3.45 -9.34
C GLY A 19 -13.67 -3.09 -8.69
N VAL A 20 -14.09 -1.82 -8.80
CA VAL A 20 -15.26 -1.28 -8.08
C VAL A 20 -16.59 -1.52 -8.83
N GLU A 21 -16.55 -1.95 -10.08
CA GLU A 21 -17.75 -1.98 -10.94
C GLU A 21 -18.56 -3.28 -10.78
N ASP A 22 -19.87 -3.09 -10.59
CA ASP A 22 -20.96 -4.07 -10.65
C ASP A 22 -20.74 -5.43 -9.96
N GLN A 23 -20.32 -5.39 -8.68
CA GLN A 23 -20.12 -6.59 -7.85
C GLN A 23 -21.35 -7.49 -7.78
N GLU A 24 -22.57 -6.92 -7.84
CA GLU A 24 -23.83 -7.67 -7.80
C GLU A 24 -24.03 -8.51 -9.07
N VAL A 25 -23.74 -7.96 -10.25
CA VAL A 25 -23.82 -8.71 -11.51
C VAL A 25 -22.76 -9.81 -11.57
N ILE A 26 -21.52 -9.53 -11.14
CA ILE A 26 -20.46 -10.54 -11.05
C ILE A 26 -20.92 -11.70 -10.15
N PHE A 27 -21.44 -11.38 -8.96
CA PHE A 27 -21.95 -12.36 -8.01
C PHE A 27 -23.07 -13.20 -8.61
N LYS A 28 -24.09 -12.55 -9.18
CA LYS A 28 -25.25 -13.23 -9.78
C LYS A 28 -24.83 -14.16 -10.91
N ASN A 29 -23.92 -13.72 -11.78
CA ASN A 29 -23.41 -14.52 -12.90
C ASN A 29 -22.62 -15.74 -12.40
N PHE A 30 -21.76 -15.55 -11.41
CA PHE A 30 -20.98 -16.63 -10.81
C PHE A 30 -21.92 -17.70 -10.21
N PHE A 31 -22.89 -17.31 -9.38
CA PHE A 31 -23.85 -18.24 -8.78
C PHE A 31 -24.76 -18.91 -9.81
N GLN A 32 -25.18 -18.20 -10.85
CA GLN A 32 -25.99 -18.78 -11.91
C GLN A 32 -25.24 -19.90 -12.65
N ARG A 33 -23.93 -19.73 -12.84
CA ARG A 33 -23.05 -20.68 -13.55
C ARG A 33 -22.68 -21.87 -12.66
N TRP A 34 -22.14 -21.61 -11.48
CA TRP A 34 -21.53 -22.64 -10.61
C TRP A 34 -22.46 -23.20 -9.54
N LYS A 35 -23.66 -22.62 -9.38
CA LYS A 35 -24.71 -23.10 -8.47
C LYS A 35 -24.32 -23.14 -6.99
N GLY A 36 -23.28 -22.41 -6.57
CA GLY A 36 -22.90 -22.33 -5.16
C GLY A 36 -21.52 -21.74 -4.93
N PHE A 37 -21.09 -21.82 -3.66
CA PHE A 37 -19.79 -21.35 -3.19
C PHE A 37 -19.25 -22.22 -2.04
N THR A 38 -19.46 -23.53 -2.15
CA THR A 38 -18.87 -24.50 -1.23
C THR A 38 -17.44 -24.83 -1.67
N PRO A 39 -16.57 -25.36 -0.78
CA PRO A 39 -15.22 -25.80 -1.17
C PRO A 39 -15.21 -26.73 -2.40
N ASP A 40 -16.18 -27.64 -2.51
CA ASP A 40 -16.32 -28.54 -3.66
C ASP A 40 -16.59 -27.76 -4.96
N ILE A 41 -17.48 -26.76 -4.92
CA ILE A 41 -17.75 -25.90 -6.07
C ILE A 41 -16.53 -25.06 -6.43
N LEU A 42 -15.79 -24.53 -5.45
CA LEU A 42 -14.55 -23.80 -5.71
C LEU A 42 -13.49 -24.69 -6.39
N ALA A 43 -13.32 -25.92 -5.89
CA ALA A 43 -12.44 -26.91 -6.49
C ALA A 43 -12.86 -27.23 -7.93
N GLN A 44 -14.16 -27.40 -8.17
CA GLN A 44 -14.72 -27.62 -9.49
C GLN A 44 -14.41 -26.44 -10.43
N VAL A 45 -14.61 -25.19 -10.00
CA VAL A 45 -14.30 -23.99 -10.80
C VAL A 45 -12.83 -24.00 -11.22
N LEU A 46 -11.91 -24.30 -10.29
CA LEU A 46 -10.47 -24.33 -10.57
C LEU A 46 -10.09 -25.39 -11.60
N GLN A 47 -10.78 -26.54 -11.61
CA GLN A 47 -10.52 -27.66 -12.51
C GLN A 47 -11.15 -27.48 -13.90
N GLU A 48 -12.38 -26.98 -13.96
CA GLU A 48 -13.17 -26.93 -15.20
C GLU A 48 -12.90 -25.66 -16.03
N THR A 49 -12.44 -24.58 -15.38
CA THR A 49 -12.20 -23.30 -16.05
C THR A 49 -10.91 -23.34 -16.89
N LYS A 50 -11.05 -23.47 -18.21
CA LYS A 50 -9.91 -23.53 -19.16
C LYS A 50 -9.56 -22.16 -19.75
N GLU A 51 -10.57 -21.37 -20.13
CA GLU A 51 -10.39 -20.14 -20.93
C GLU A 51 -10.84 -18.85 -20.22
N ASP A 52 -11.94 -18.87 -19.46
CA ASP A 52 -12.42 -17.70 -18.70
C ASP A 52 -11.55 -17.48 -17.45
N MET A 53 -10.47 -16.69 -17.61
CA MET A 53 -9.49 -16.49 -16.55
C MET A 53 -10.10 -15.84 -15.29
N HIS A 54 -11.21 -15.12 -15.41
CA HIS A 54 -11.72 -14.31 -14.31
C HIS A 54 -12.36 -15.14 -13.20
N ASP A 55 -13.19 -16.13 -13.51
CA ASP A 55 -13.78 -17.03 -12.50
C ASP A 55 -12.71 -17.78 -11.70
N LYS A 56 -11.65 -18.23 -12.40
CA LYS A 56 -10.53 -18.91 -11.74
C LYS A 56 -9.77 -17.97 -10.82
N LEU A 57 -9.36 -16.79 -11.29
CA LEU A 57 -8.67 -15.82 -10.45
C LEU A 57 -9.54 -15.34 -9.28
N PHE A 58 -10.84 -15.20 -9.52
CA PHE A 58 -11.84 -14.90 -8.52
C PHE A 58 -11.85 -15.95 -7.42
N VAL A 59 -11.91 -17.25 -7.77
CA VAL A 59 -11.85 -18.35 -6.80
C VAL A 59 -10.51 -18.42 -6.07
N LEU A 60 -9.38 -18.25 -6.77
CA LEU A 60 -8.06 -18.22 -6.13
C LEU A 60 -7.95 -17.08 -5.10
N SER A 61 -8.57 -15.92 -5.39
CA SER A 61 -8.64 -14.78 -4.47
C SER A 61 -9.62 -15.04 -3.32
N ALA A 62 -10.77 -15.66 -3.57
CA ALA A 62 -11.75 -15.99 -2.53
C ALA A 62 -11.23 -17.01 -1.52
N LEU A 63 -10.51 -18.04 -1.97
CA LEU A 63 -9.93 -19.07 -1.11
C LEU A 63 -9.01 -18.50 -0.03
N ARG A 64 -8.33 -17.39 -0.32
CA ARG A 64 -7.54 -16.62 0.65
C ARG A 64 -8.36 -16.15 1.84
N TYR A 65 -9.54 -15.61 1.57
CA TYR A 65 -10.38 -15.00 2.60
C TYR A 65 -11.17 -16.05 3.35
N LEU A 66 -11.74 -17.03 2.62
CA LEU A 66 -12.48 -18.12 3.25
C LEU A 66 -11.59 -19.00 4.13
N ALA A 67 -10.33 -19.19 3.71
CA ALA A 67 -9.35 -20.04 4.39
C ALA A 67 -9.88 -21.44 4.79
N PRO A 68 -10.57 -22.18 3.89
CA PRO A 68 -10.97 -23.55 4.21
C PRO A 68 -9.73 -24.42 4.49
N ALA A 69 -9.91 -25.53 5.21
CA ALA A 69 -8.82 -26.43 5.55
C ALA A 69 -8.07 -26.95 4.30
N GLU A 70 -8.79 -27.06 3.18
CA GLU A 70 -8.29 -27.52 1.89
C GLU A 70 -7.66 -26.41 1.05
N ALA A 71 -7.68 -25.14 1.49
CA ALA A 71 -7.20 -23.99 0.71
C ALA A 71 -5.76 -24.19 0.22
N TYR A 72 -4.88 -24.71 1.08
CA TYR A 72 -3.50 -25.03 0.72
C TYR A 72 -3.44 -25.96 -0.50
N THR A 73 -4.14 -27.10 -0.44
CA THR A 73 -4.17 -28.12 -1.49
C THR A 73 -4.75 -27.56 -2.80
N LEU A 74 -5.76 -26.70 -2.71
CA LEU A 74 -6.40 -26.08 -3.89
C LEU A 74 -5.52 -25.00 -4.54
N LEU A 75 -4.75 -24.24 -3.75
CA LEU A 75 -3.92 -23.13 -4.23
C LEU A 75 -2.55 -23.59 -4.73
N LEU A 76 -1.97 -24.64 -4.13
CA LEU A 76 -0.60 -25.08 -4.40
C LEU A 76 -0.29 -25.34 -5.89
N PRO A 77 -1.16 -25.98 -6.70
CA PRO A 77 -0.87 -26.21 -8.11
C PRO A 77 -0.65 -24.92 -8.92
N PHE A 78 -1.26 -23.81 -8.48
CA PHE A 78 -1.28 -22.55 -9.22
C PHE A 78 -0.09 -21.65 -8.91
N VAL A 79 0.67 -21.90 -7.84
CA VAL A 79 1.92 -21.15 -7.56
C VAL A 79 2.98 -21.36 -8.64
N HIS A 80 2.86 -22.47 -9.39
CA HIS A 80 3.73 -22.82 -10.52
C HIS A 80 3.03 -22.66 -11.89
N SER A 81 1.87 -21.99 -11.94
CA SER A 81 1.16 -21.77 -13.20
C SER A 81 2.04 -21.00 -14.21
N HIS A 82 1.92 -21.35 -15.49
CA HIS A 82 2.51 -20.56 -16.56
C HIS A 82 1.84 -19.17 -16.66
N LYS A 83 0.59 -19.03 -16.20
CA LYS A 83 -0.10 -17.74 -16.15
C LYS A 83 0.36 -16.94 -14.93
N ARG A 84 0.91 -15.76 -15.18
CA ARG A 84 1.47 -14.87 -14.15
C ARG A 84 0.42 -14.51 -13.08
N SER A 85 -0.78 -14.10 -13.47
CA SER A 85 -1.86 -13.74 -12.56
C SER A 85 -2.25 -14.86 -11.61
N GLU A 86 -2.33 -16.11 -12.10
CA GLU A 86 -2.61 -17.30 -11.27
C GLU A 86 -1.50 -17.53 -10.23
N ARG A 87 -0.22 -17.42 -10.61
CA ARG A 87 0.91 -17.53 -9.67
C ARG A 87 0.84 -16.46 -8.59
N TRP A 88 0.61 -15.21 -9.00
CA TRP A 88 0.60 -14.05 -8.11
C TRP A 88 -0.51 -14.14 -7.07
N ILE A 89 -1.75 -14.39 -7.50
CA ILE A 89 -2.86 -14.53 -6.55
C ILE A 89 -2.65 -15.73 -5.65
N SER A 90 -2.26 -16.88 -6.18
CA SER A 90 -2.12 -18.10 -5.35
C SER A 90 -1.00 -17.95 -4.31
N THR A 91 0.13 -17.35 -4.70
CA THR A 91 1.24 -17.04 -3.78
C THR A 91 0.82 -16.05 -2.70
N LEU A 92 0.10 -14.98 -3.07
CA LEU A 92 -0.47 -14.03 -2.11
C LEU A 92 -1.47 -14.70 -1.16
N SER A 93 -2.33 -15.57 -1.67
CA SER A 93 -3.31 -16.31 -0.90
C SER A 93 -2.64 -17.19 0.15
N LEU A 94 -1.66 -18.01 -0.26
CA LEU A 94 -0.86 -18.83 0.66
C LEU A 94 -0.02 -17.98 1.61
N GLY A 95 0.49 -16.84 1.13
CA GLY A 95 1.21 -15.84 1.93
C GLY A 95 0.39 -15.30 3.10
N ARG A 96 -0.90 -15.02 2.87
CA ARG A 96 -1.85 -14.59 3.91
C ARG A 96 -2.19 -15.69 4.89
N LEU A 97 -2.27 -16.93 4.41
CA LEU A 97 -2.45 -18.12 5.25
C LEU A 97 -1.18 -18.48 6.05
N LYS A 98 -0.08 -17.71 5.92
CA LYS A 98 1.22 -17.94 6.55
C LYS A 98 1.85 -19.29 6.19
N GLU A 99 1.56 -19.79 4.99
CA GLU A 99 2.10 -21.06 4.51
C GLU A 99 3.59 -20.92 4.17
N PRO A 100 4.52 -21.61 4.88
CA PRO A 100 5.96 -21.29 4.84
C PRO A 100 6.57 -21.24 3.43
N MET A 101 6.08 -22.09 2.52
CA MET A 101 6.57 -22.16 1.14
C MET A 101 6.28 -20.88 0.33
N ALA A 102 5.28 -20.09 0.72
CA ALA A 102 4.92 -18.86 0.04
C ALA A 102 5.93 -17.74 0.30
N PHE A 103 6.65 -17.76 1.42
CA PHE A 103 7.57 -16.68 1.78
C PHE A 103 8.67 -16.40 0.75
N PRO A 104 9.50 -17.39 0.34
CA PRO A 104 10.50 -17.15 -0.70
C PRO A 104 9.87 -16.77 -2.05
N LEU A 105 8.65 -17.25 -2.34
CA LEU A 105 7.92 -16.85 -3.55
C LEU A 105 7.48 -15.39 -3.48
N LEU A 106 6.96 -14.91 -2.35
CA LEU A 106 6.61 -13.51 -2.14
C LEU A 106 7.82 -12.59 -2.34
N GLN A 107 8.99 -12.96 -1.82
CA GLN A 107 10.23 -12.22 -2.05
C GLN A 107 10.59 -12.14 -3.53
N HIS A 108 10.43 -13.26 -4.26
CA HIS A 108 10.65 -13.30 -5.70
C HIS A 108 9.66 -12.40 -6.46
N LEU A 109 8.36 -12.53 -6.18
CA LEU A 109 7.31 -11.74 -6.84
C LEU A 109 7.43 -10.24 -6.55
N LEU A 110 7.91 -9.84 -5.37
CA LEU A 110 8.17 -8.44 -5.03
C LEU A 110 9.10 -7.78 -6.07
N LEU A 111 10.10 -8.54 -6.54
CA LEU A 111 11.16 -8.07 -7.43
C LEU A 111 10.95 -8.48 -8.90
N GLU A 112 10.06 -9.43 -9.18
CA GLU A 112 9.79 -9.93 -10.54
C GLU A 112 9.43 -8.77 -11.47
N GLU A 113 10.28 -8.52 -12.47
CA GLU A 113 10.08 -7.50 -13.52
C GLU A 113 9.85 -6.06 -13.02
N LEU A 114 10.23 -5.72 -11.79
CA LEU A 114 10.02 -4.36 -11.25
C LEU A 114 10.71 -3.27 -12.09
N LEU A 115 11.87 -3.58 -12.69
CA LEU A 115 12.61 -2.69 -13.59
C LEU A 115 12.33 -2.92 -15.08
N ASN A 116 11.38 -3.78 -15.47
CA ASN A 116 11.19 -4.13 -16.86
C ASN A 116 10.42 -3.02 -17.61
N PRO A 117 11.04 -2.26 -18.53
CA PRO A 117 10.34 -1.20 -19.25
C PRO A 117 9.20 -1.74 -20.14
N ASN A 118 9.30 -3.00 -20.58
CA ASN A 118 8.32 -3.61 -21.47
C ASN A 118 7.01 -3.98 -20.76
N THR A 119 6.98 -4.04 -19.42
CA THR A 119 5.73 -4.31 -18.70
C THR A 119 4.78 -3.11 -18.68
N LEU A 120 5.21 -1.95 -19.20
CA LEU A 120 4.46 -0.69 -19.19
C LEU A 120 3.94 -0.29 -20.59
N ASP A 121 3.96 -1.20 -21.57
CA ASP A 121 3.43 -0.91 -22.91
C ASP A 121 1.90 -0.67 -22.89
N ASN A 122 1.33 -0.11 -23.98
CA ASN A 122 -0.04 0.44 -24.01
C ASN A 122 -1.19 -0.56 -23.78
N LYS A 123 -0.96 -1.88 -23.75
CA LYS A 123 -1.95 -2.87 -23.27
C LYS A 123 -1.74 -3.24 -21.80
N GLY A 124 -0.60 -2.86 -21.23
CA GLY A 124 -0.08 -3.22 -19.93
C GLY A 124 -0.18 -2.15 -18.84
N PHE A 125 -0.76 -0.96 -19.05
CA PHE A 125 -0.92 0.00 -17.94
C PHE A 125 -1.88 -0.52 -16.85
N GLN A 126 -3.06 -1.03 -17.24
CA GLN A 126 -4.01 -1.65 -16.29
C GLN A 126 -3.43 -2.92 -15.65
N ASP A 127 -2.69 -3.71 -16.42
CA ASP A 127 -2.03 -4.92 -15.94
C ASP A 127 -0.89 -4.56 -14.95
N ALA A 128 -0.11 -3.53 -15.26
CA ALA A 128 0.94 -2.99 -14.40
C ALA A 128 0.37 -2.46 -13.09
N ASP A 129 -0.71 -1.67 -13.14
CA ASP A 129 -1.40 -1.17 -11.94
C ASP A 129 -1.85 -2.32 -11.05
N TRP A 130 -2.45 -3.36 -11.66
CA TRP A 130 -2.89 -4.55 -10.93
C TRP A 130 -1.74 -5.26 -10.22
N TYR A 131 -0.62 -5.52 -10.91
CA TYR A 131 0.57 -6.12 -10.28
C TYR A 131 1.22 -5.18 -9.26
N MET A 132 1.14 -3.86 -9.45
CA MET A 132 1.72 -2.90 -8.53
C MET A 132 0.94 -2.86 -7.21
N ASP A 133 -0.39 -2.87 -7.28
CA ASP A 133 -1.25 -3.07 -6.11
C ASP A 133 -0.97 -4.40 -5.40
N ARG A 134 -0.65 -5.47 -6.15
CA ARG A 134 -0.22 -6.73 -5.54
C ARG A 134 1.15 -6.63 -4.87
N ARG A 135 2.12 -5.90 -5.44
CA ARG A 135 3.43 -5.66 -4.79
C ARG A 135 3.29 -4.86 -3.51
N PHE A 136 2.38 -3.89 -3.47
CA PHE A 136 2.04 -3.17 -2.24
C PHE A 136 1.63 -4.16 -1.15
N GLU A 137 0.77 -5.11 -1.50
CA GLU A 137 0.33 -6.14 -0.59
C GLU A 137 1.45 -7.13 -0.19
N ILE A 138 2.30 -7.53 -1.14
CA ILE A 138 3.46 -8.39 -0.86
C ILE A 138 4.39 -7.74 0.16
N ALA A 139 4.70 -6.44 0.01
CA ALA A 139 5.57 -5.72 0.94
C ALA A 139 5.01 -5.77 2.37
N LEU A 140 3.71 -5.49 2.52
CA LEU A 140 3.03 -5.51 3.82
C LEU A 140 2.97 -6.91 4.41
N LEU A 141 2.72 -7.93 3.59
CA LEU A 141 2.78 -9.32 4.02
C LEU A 141 4.16 -9.68 4.54
N LEU A 142 5.22 -9.34 3.82
CA LEU A 142 6.58 -9.64 4.23
C LEU A 142 6.93 -8.97 5.58
N GLY A 143 6.48 -7.73 5.81
CA GLY A 143 6.61 -7.06 7.12
C GLY A 143 5.83 -7.76 8.22
N ASP A 144 4.55 -8.08 7.98
CA ASP A 144 3.65 -8.75 8.91
C ASP A 144 4.05 -10.20 9.23
N TRP A 145 4.86 -10.84 8.37
CA TRP A 145 5.46 -12.14 8.67
C TRP A 145 6.53 -12.07 9.76
N GLY A 146 7.12 -10.90 10.02
CA GLY A 146 8.13 -10.73 11.06
C GLY A 146 9.45 -11.46 10.78
N ASN A 147 9.63 -12.02 9.57
CA ASN A 147 10.83 -12.78 9.24
C ASN A 147 11.93 -11.83 8.70
N PRO A 148 13.11 -11.74 9.36
CA PRO A 148 14.19 -10.84 8.95
C PRO A 148 14.77 -11.12 7.56
N ASP A 149 14.56 -12.31 6.99
CA ASP A 149 14.97 -12.63 5.63
C ASP A 149 14.29 -11.72 4.58
N ALA A 150 13.17 -11.08 4.92
CA ALA A 150 12.50 -10.09 4.08
C ALA A 150 13.25 -8.76 3.95
N ILE A 151 14.20 -8.44 4.83
CA ILE A 151 14.86 -7.12 4.86
C ILE A 151 15.61 -6.85 3.54
N ALA A 152 16.39 -7.81 3.06
CA ALA A 152 17.17 -7.66 1.83
C ALA A 152 16.29 -7.40 0.58
N PRO A 153 15.25 -8.21 0.27
CA PRO A 153 14.40 -7.95 -0.89
C PRO A 153 13.57 -6.66 -0.74
N LEU A 154 13.14 -6.27 0.46
CA LEU A 154 12.48 -4.98 0.68
C LEU A 154 13.41 -3.80 0.37
N CYS A 155 14.65 -3.84 0.85
CA CYS A 155 15.65 -2.82 0.53
C CYS A 155 15.97 -2.78 -0.96
N GLU A 156 16.03 -3.94 -1.62
CA GLU A 156 16.27 -4.00 -3.06
C GLU A 156 15.12 -3.40 -3.86
N ALA A 157 13.87 -3.69 -3.50
CA ALA A 157 12.71 -3.06 -4.11
C ALA A 157 12.77 -1.52 -3.98
N ILE A 158 13.18 -1.00 -2.82
CA ILE A 158 13.35 0.45 -2.63
C ILE A 158 14.41 1.02 -3.58
N ARG A 159 15.56 0.35 -3.73
CA ARG A 159 16.62 0.78 -4.66
C ARG A 159 16.12 0.80 -6.09
N GLN A 160 15.35 -0.20 -6.50
CA GLN A 160 14.78 -0.29 -7.84
C GLN A 160 13.75 0.81 -8.10
N CYS A 161 12.84 1.06 -7.14
CA CYS A 161 11.90 2.20 -7.24
C CYS A 161 12.62 3.53 -7.38
N TRP A 162 13.69 3.74 -6.60
CA TRP A 162 14.48 4.96 -6.71
C TRP A 162 15.25 5.05 -8.03
N ALA A 163 15.83 3.95 -8.51
CA ALA A 163 16.51 3.92 -9.81
C ALA A 163 15.57 4.31 -10.96
N MET A 164 14.31 3.86 -10.90
CA MET A 164 13.26 4.25 -11.85
C MET A 164 12.91 5.74 -11.73
N ALA A 165 12.65 6.22 -10.52
CA ALA A 165 12.30 7.61 -10.27
C ALA A 165 13.43 8.59 -10.66
N ALA A 166 14.69 8.20 -10.49
CA ALA A 166 15.85 9.00 -10.87
C ALA A 166 16.13 8.98 -12.37
N ASN A 167 15.62 7.99 -13.12
CA ASN A 167 15.89 7.81 -14.55
C ASN A 167 14.63 7.45 -15.34
N PRO A 168 13.55 8.26 -15.27
CA PRO A 168 12.25 7.87 -15.83
C PRO A 168 12.31 7.61 -17.34
N GLY A 169 13.13 8.36 -18.09
CA GLY A 169 13.30 8.16 -19.53
C GLY A 169 13.90 6.80 -19.94
N VAL A 170 14.65 6.13 -19.05
CA VAL A 170 15.21 4.80 -19.31
C VAL A 170 14.14 3.72 -19.18
N TYR A 171 13.24 3.87 -18.20
CA TYR A 171 12.30 2.81 -17.82
C TYR A 171 10.90 2.99 -18.38
N LEU A 172 10.46 4.23 -18.58
CA LEU A 172 9.09 4.53 -18.98
C LEU A 172 8.98 4.88 -20.47
N GLY A 173 10.10 5.12 -21.16
CA GLY A 173 10.12 5.57 -22.56
C GLY A 173 9.43 6.92 -22.81
N VAL A 174 8.94 7.58 -21.75
CA VAL A 174 8.41 8.94 -21.79
C VAL A 174 9.54 9.94 -21.51
N PRO A 175 9.59 11.06 -22.24
CA PRO A 175 10.46 12.18 -21.87
C PRO A 175 10.17 12.56 -20.43
N SER A 176 11.21 12.73 -19.62
CA SER A 176 11.07 13.25 -18.25
C SER A 176 10.18 14.49 -18.29
N PHE A 177 9.05 14.47 -17.59
CA PHE A 177 8.21 15.66 -17.56
C PHE A 177 9.02 16.77 -16.88
N PRO A 178 8.93 18.03 -17.35
CA PRO A 178 9.64 19.13 -16.73
C PRO A 178 9.24 19.18 -15.26
N THR A 179 10.20 18.86 -14.42
CA THR A 179 10.01 18.82 -12.98
C THR A 179 9.67 20.22 -12.50
N ILE A 180 8.57 20.39 -11.78
CA ILE A 180 8.44 21.57 -10.91
C ILE A 180 9.42 21.29 -9.77
N GLU A 181 10.51 22.06 -9.70
CA GLU A 181 11.49 22.00 -8.61
C GLU A 181 12.17 20.63 -8.38
N GLY A 182 12.47 19.89 -9.46
CA GLY A 182 13.17 18.59 -9.36
C GLY A 182 12.29 17.39 -8.98
N TYR A 183 10.96 17.56 -8.94
CA TYR A 183 9.98 16.49 -8.79
C TYR A 183 9.25 16.16 -10.11
N ASP A 184 9.35 14.91 -10.59
CA ASP A 184 8.51 14.40 -11.69
C ASP A 184 7.21 13.87 -11.09
N THR A 185 6.13 14.64 -11.25
CA THR A 185 4.84 14.38 -10.62
C THR A 185 4.15 13.12 -11.16
N THR A 186 4.45 12.68 -12.39
CA THR A 186 3.77 11.54 -13.02
C THR A 186 4.31 10.20 -12.51
N ALA A 187 5.63 10.06 -12.39
CA ALA A 187 6.25 8.87 -11.79
C ALA A 187 5.92 8.76 -10.29
N SER A 188 5.75 9.89 -9.59
CA SER A 188 5.51 9.90 -8.13
C SER A 188 4.23 9.20 -7.68
N ILE A 189 3.20 9.08 -8.55
CA ILE A 189 1.86 8.63 -8.15
C ILE A 189 1.88 7.19 -7.64
N TRP A 190 2.69 6.31 -8.24
CA TRP A 190 2.78 4.89 -7.89
C TRP A 190 3.97 4.56 -6.99
N TRP A 191 5.11 5.21 -7.23
CA TRP A 191 6.35 4.87 -6.52
C TRP A 191 6.36 5.35 -5.08
N ASP A 192 5.82 6.54 -4.79
CA ASP A 192 5.80 7.03 -3.42
C ASP A 192 4.92 6.17 -2.50
N PRO A 193 3.68 5.78 -2.90
CA PRO A 193 2.91 4.81 -2.12
C PRO A 193 3.60 3.46 -1.98
N PHE A 194 4.35 3.00 -2.98
CA PHE A 194 5.09 1.75 -2.85
C PHE A 194 6.25 1.86 -1.86
N LEU A 195 7.08 2.88 -2.02
CA LEU A 195 8.21 3.20 -1.14
C LEU A 195 7.76 3.30 0.32
N SER A 196 6.62 3.95 0.52
CA SER A 196 5.97 4.09 1.82
C SER A 196 5.65 2.73 2.45
N ARG A 197 5.11 1.77 1.68
CA ARG A 197 4.80 0.42 2.18
C ARG A 197 6.04 -0.44 2.41
N LEU A 198 7.05 -0.30 1.56
CA LEU A 198 8.33 -0.96 1.76
C LEU A 198 9.00 -0.46 3.06
N ALA A 199 8.99 0.86 3.28
CA ALA A 199 9.53 1.46 4.50
C ALA A 199 8.70 1.08 5.75
N TYR A 200 7.37 1.02 5.62
CA TYR A 200 6.48 0.49 6.66
C TYR A 200 6.83 -0.95 7.02
N ALA A 201 6.98 -1.83 6.03
CA ALA A 201 7.37 -3.22 6.24
C ALA A 201 8.74 -3.34 6.92
N LEU A 202 9.72 -2.52 6.53
CA LEU A 202 11.02 -2.45 7.23
C LEU A 202 10.86 -1.99 8.70
N GLY A 203 9.91 -1.09 8.98
CA GLY A 203 9.54 -0.66 10.32
C GLY A 203 9.01 -1.81 11.18
N GLN A 204 8.10 -2.63 10.64
CA GLN A 204 7.60 -3.83 11.33
C GLN A 204 8.72 -4.83 11.66
N LEU A 205 9.74 -4.90 10.81
CA LEU A 205 10.91 -5.77 11.00
C LEU A 205 12.00 -5.12 11.89
N GLY A 206 11.80 -3.89 12.38
CA GLY A 206 12.81 -3.15 13.16
C GLY A 206 14.11 -2.86 12.38
N ALA A 207 14.06 -2.86 11.04
CA ALA A 207 15.22 -2.86 10.16
C ALA A 207 15.83 -1.46 9.93
N ARG A 208 16.08 -0.72 11.02
CA ARG A 208 16.61 0.66 11.01
C ARG A 208 17.87 0.80 10.17
N GLU A 209 18.88 -0.03 10.45
CA GLU A 209 20.17 0.07 9.77
C GLU A 209 20.03 -0.10 8.26
N ALA A 210 19.17 -1.03 7.84
CA ALA A 210 18.89 -1.29 6.44
C ALA A 210 18.29 -0.06 5.75
N LEU A 211 17.32 0.62 6.40
CA LEU A 211 16.75 1.88 5.92
C LEU A 211 17.81 2.98 5.78
N THR A 212 18.67 3.17 6.80
CA THR A 212 19.68 4.25 6.81
C THR A 212 20.75 4.13 5.75
N ARG A 213 20.98 2.92 5.21
CA ARG A 213 21.96 2.65 4.15
C ARG A 213 21.38 2.82 2.74
N LEU A 214 20.09 3.13 2.59
CA LEU A 214 19.49 3.34 1.29
C LEU A 214 19.91 4.69 0.69
N PRO A 215 20.22 4.75 -0.62
CA PRO A 215 20.68 5.96 -1.29
C PRO A 215 19.50 6.88 -1.67
N LEU A 216 18.61 7.17 -0.70
CA LEU A 216 17.45 8.03 -0.91
C LEU A 216 17.83 9.51 -0.76
N PRO A 217 17.31 10.42 -1.61
CA PRO A 217 17.45 11.86 -1.38
C PRO A 217 16.81 12.27 -0.05
N PRO A 218 17.23 13.41 0.55
CA PRO A 218 16.73 13.85 1.86
C PRO A 218 15.20 13.86 1.99
N ALA A 219 14.48 14.31 0.97
CA ALA A 219 13.01 14.36 0.99
C ALA A 219 12.37 12.96 1.04
N HIS A 220 12.82 12.02 0.20
CA HIS A 220 12.32 10.65 0.17
C HIS A 220 12.75 9.86 1.42
N PHE A 221 13.96 10.13 1.93
CA PHE A 221 14.45 9.52 3.16
C PHE A 221 13.62 9.96 4.37
N ARG A 222 13.23 11.24 4.45
CA ARG A 222 12.29 11.72 5.49
C ARG A 222 10.95 11.00 5.43
N LEU A 223 10.37 10.84 4.24
CA LEU A 223 9.13 10.08 4.06
C LEU A 223 9.29 8.63 4.50
N ALA A 224 10.37 7.97 4.06
CA ALA A 224 10.64 6.58 4.42
C ALA A 224 10.82 6.41 5.95
N LYS A 225 11.48 7.34 6.64
CA LYS A 225 11.55 7.36 8.11
C LYS A 225 10.17 7.45 8.76
N LEU A 226 9.28 8.27 8.22
CA LEU A 226 7.92 8.41 8.75
C LEU A 226 7.13 7.10 8.61
N TYR A 227 7.16 6.46 7.45
CA TYR A 227 6.47 5.19 7.28
C TYR A 227 7.14 4.04 8.06
N PHE A 228 8.46 4.06 8.22
CA PHE A 228 9.16 3.15 9.11
C PHE A 228 8.68 3.30 10.57
N LEU A 229 8.52 4.53 11.05
CA LEU A 229 7.92 4.82 12.35
C LEU A 229 6.51 4.23 12.46
N TYR A 230 5.68 4.40 11.42
CA TYR A 230 4.33 3.81 11.38
C TYR A 230 4.36 2.28 11.46
N GLY A 231 5.29 1.64 10.75
CA GLY A 231 5.48 0.19 10.81
C GLY A 231 5.94 -0.29 12.18
N THR A 232 6.86 0.43 12.81
CA THR A 232 7.36 0.14 14.16
C THR A 232 6.26 0.23 15.22
N LEU A 233 5.31 1.16 15.02
CA LEU A 233 4.15 1.34 15.88
C LEU A 233 2.95 0.44 15.49
N GLU A 234 3.10 -0.38 14.45
CA GLU A 234 2.03 -1.23 13.91
C GLU A 234 0.74 -0.44 13.62
N ILE A 235 0.88 0.75 13.03
CA ILE A 235 -0.24 1.59 12.62
C ILE A 235 -0.91 0.93 11.41
N ASN A 236 -2.17 0.52 11.55
CA ASN A 236 -2.88 -0.17 10.48
C ASN A 236 -2.85 0.62 9.14
N GLU A 237 -2.25 0.00 8.13
CA GLU A 237 -1.98 0.62 6.82
C GLU A 237 -3.25 0.95 6.04
N ASN A 238 -4.39 0.30 6.31
CA ASN A 238 -5.66 0.66 5.67
C ASN A 238 -6.07 2.10 5.99
N ILE A 239 -5.67 2.61 7.15
CA ILE A 239 -5.91 4.01 7.49
C ILE A 239 -5.03 4.94 6.65
N LEU A 240 -3.80 4.50 6.32
CA LEU A 240 -2.89 5.22 5.43
C LEU A 240 -3.42 5.23 3.98
N ARG A 241 -4.08 4.14 3.53
CA ARG A 241 -4.69 4.02 2.19
C ARG A 241 -5.82 5.01 1.93
N HIS A 242 -6.76 5.15 2.86
CA HIS A 242 -8.06 5.77 2.56
C HIS A 242 -8.09 7.29 2.73
N LYS A 243 -7.09 7.87 3.38
CA LYS A 243 -7.16 9.30 3.70
C LYS A 243 -5.93 10.08 3.27
N GLY A 244 -4.85 9.42 2.84
CA GLY A 244 -3.57 10.04 2.54
C GLY A 244 -2.90 10.70 3.75
N SER A 245 -3.68 11.14 4.73
CA SER A 245 -3.28 11.99 5.84
C SER A 245 -2.22 11.33 6.67
N VAL A 246 -1.12 12.07 6.84
CA VAL A 246 -0.15 11.89 7.90
C VAL A 246 -0.87 12.15 9.23
N TYR A 247 -1.55 11.12 9.73
CA TYR A 247 -2.18 11.11 11.05
C TYR A 247 -1.13 10.81 12.11
N ILE A 248 -0.24 11.77 12.30
CA ILE A 248 0.70 11.67 13.41
C ILE A 248 -0.03 12.03 14.70
N PHE A 249 -1.09 12.84 14.65
CA PHE A 249 -1.78 13.31 15.84
C PHE A 249 -3.30 13.38 15.67
N HIS A 250 -3.98 12.58 16.50
CA HIS A 250 -5.35 12.76 16.98
C HIS A 250 -6.54 12.85 16.00
N HIS A 251 -6.40 12.55 14.71
CA HIS A 251 -7.62 12.16 13.98
C HIS A 251 -7.95 10.73 14.38
N PRO A 252 -9.22 10.39 14.70
CA PRO A 252 -9.59 9.01 14.89
C PRO A 252 -9.15 8.23 13.64
N LEU A 253 -8.25 7.27 13.83
CA LEU A 253 -7.81 6.37 12.78
C LEU A 253 -9.00 5.47 12.42
N VAL A 254 -9.97 6.01 11.67
CA VAL A 254 -11.24 5.35 11.38
C VAL A 254 -10.99 4.16 10.46
N ALA A 255 -10.79 2.99 11.06
CA ALA A 255 -11.02 1.74 10.36
C ALA A 255 -12.50 1.41 10.53
N GLN A 256 -13.28 1.52 9.45
CA GLN A 256 -14.62 0.97 9.46
C GLN A 256 -14.46 -0.55 9.38
N LEU A 257 -14.68 -1.22 10.50
CA LEU A 257 -14.71 -2.67 10.59
C LEU A 257 -15.91 -3.20 9.78
N PRO A 258 -15.90 -4.47 9.33
CA PRO A 258 -16.99 -5.06 8.54
C PRO A 258 -18.37 -4.96 9.19
N ASN A 259 -18.44 -4.85 10.53
CA ASN A 259 -19.67 -4.63 11.30
C ASN A 259 -20.11 -3.15 11.37
N GLY A 260 -19.44 -2.25 10.65
CA GLY A 260 -19.70 -0.81 10.66
C GLY A 260 -19.10 -0.05 11.84
N THR A 261 -18.44 -0.72 12.79
CA THR A 261 -17.80 -0.04 13.92
C THR A 261 -16.52 0.67 13.49
N ILE A 262 -16.31 1.86 14.05
CA ILE A 262 -15.12 2.67 13.81
C ILE A 262 -14.13 2.33 14.92
N GLU A 263 -13.12 1.53 14.63
CA GLU A 263 -11.98 1.42 15.54
C GLU A 263 -11.16 2.70 15.42
N THR A 264 -10.71 3.24 16.55
CA THR A 264 -9.81 4.38 16.59
C THR A 264 -8.65 4.03 17.50
N LYS A 265 -7.44 3.93 16.93
CA LYS A 265 -6.22 3.76 17.71
C LYS A 265 -5.51 5.10 17.82
N PHE A 266 -5.25 5.55 19.04
CA PHE A 266 -4.42 6.72 19.31
C PHE A 266 -3.07 6.24 19.84
N TYR A 267 -1.99 6.83 19.34
CA TYR A 267 -0.65 6.59 19.86
C TYR A 267 -0.25 7.81 20.69
N PRO A 268 0.11 7.63 21.97
CA PRO A 268 0.60 8.73 22.79
C PRO A 268 1.83 9.37 22.14
N LEU A 269 1.93 10.71 22.12
CA LEU A 269 3.09 11.42 21.59
C LEU A 269 4.40 10.91 22.23
N ALA A 270 4.40 10.61 23.53
CA ALA A 270 5.54 10.04 24.23
C ALA A 270 6.03 8.72 23.59
N GLN A 271 5.12 7.87 23.10
CA GLN A 271 5.49 6.63 22.42
C GLN A 271 6.12 6.91 21.05
N ILE A 272 5.55 7.85 20.29
CA ILE A 272 6.11 8.28 18.99
C ILE A 272 7.52 8.84 19.18
N MET A 273 7.68 9.76 20.15
CA MET A 273 8.97 10.35 20.52
C MET A 273 9.98 9.30 20.97
N GLN A 274 9.55 8.32 21.76
CA GLN A 274 10.41 7.20 22.17
C GLN A 274 10.90 6.38 20.97
N VAL A 275 10.04 6.10 19.99
CA VAL A 275 10.45 5.37 18.78
C VAL A 275 11.43 6.20 17.96
N LEU A 276 11.20 7.50 17.80
CA LEU A 276 12.13 8.40 17.11
C LEU A 276 13.49 8.46 17.80
N GLN A 277 13.51 8.56 19.14
CA GLN A 277 14.74 8.51 19.93
C GLN A 277 15.47 7.17 19.75
N THR A 278 14.74 6.06 19.87
CA THR A 278 15.34 4.70 19.87
C THR A 278 15.86 4.32 18.49
N HIS A 279 15.11 4.64 17.43
CA HIS A 279 15.43 4.21 16.07
C HIS A 279 16.14 5.28 15.25
N PHE A 280 16.19 6.53 15.66
CA PHE A 280 16.85 7.57 14.87
C PHE A 280 17.74 8.50 15.68
N GLU A 281 17.84 8.31 17.00
CA GLU A 281 18.69 9.09 17.91
C GLU A 281 18.42 10.60 17.85
N LEU A 282 17.20 10.99 17.44
CA LEU A 282 16.81 12.39 17.34
C LEU A 282 16.66 12.99 18.74
N SER A 283 17.20 14.20 18.97
CA SER A 283 16.89 14.98 20.16
C SER A 283 15.41 15.36 20.24
N VAL A 284 14.93 15.86 21.38
CA VAL A 284 13.54 16.32 21.54
C VAL A 284 13.18 17.39 20.51
N GLU A 285 14.09 18.33 20.26
CA GLU A 285 13.95 19.40 19.28
C GLU A 285 13.92 18.84 17.84
N GLU A 286 14.81 17.89 17.53
CA GLU A 286 14.83 17.23 16.23
C GLU A 286 13.59 16.36 15.99
N GLN A 287 13.04 15.75 17.03
CA GLN A 287 11.78 15.02 16.96
C GLN A 287 10.61 15.94 16.61
N ASP A 288 10.46 17.06 17.32
CA ASP A 288 9.42 18.05 17.03
C ASP A 288 9.54 18.60 15.60
N ALA A 289 10.75 18.99 15.21
CA ALA A 289 11.02 19.46 13.85
C ALA A 289 10.71 18.39 12.79
N PHE A 290 11.10 17.14 13.02
CA PHE A 290 10.80 16.02 12.12
C PHE A 290 9.29 15.83 11.92
N LEU A 291 8.54 15.86 13.02
CA LEU A 291 7.08 15.67 13.00
C LEU A 291 6.39 16.85 12.29
N ARG A 292 6.86 18.09 12.50
CA ARG A 292 6.34 19.29 11.80
C ARG A 292 6.58 19.19 10.31
N GLN A 293 7.81 18.89 9.92
CA GLN A 293 8.20 18.74 8.52
C GLN A 293 7.43 17.62 7.83
N ALA A 294 7.15 16.52 8.53
CA ALA A 294 6.33 15.43 8.00
C ALA A 294 4.91 15.90 7.63
N VAL A 295 4.28 16.72 8.49
CA VAL A 295 2.97 17.31 8.21
C VAL A 295 3.05 18.29 7.04
N ILE A 296 4.04 19.19 7.02
CA ILE A 296 4.24 20.16 5.94
C ILE A 296 4.44 19.44 4.60
N ALA A 297 5.37 18.49 4.54
CA ALA A 297 5.69 17.74 3.32
C ALA A 297 4.49 16.96 2.79
N TYR A 298 3.66 16.40 3.68
CA TYR A 298 2.43 15.75 3.28
C TYR A 298 1.43 16.72 2.63
N GLN A 299 1.23 17.90 3.25
CA GLN A 299 0.33 18.90 2.70
C GLN A 299 0.84 19.42 1.34
N GLN A 300 2.13 19.74 1.23
CA GLN A 300 2.76 20.15 -0.04
C GLN A 300 2.50 19.12 -1.14
N ARG A 301 2.75 17.83 -0.86
CA ARG A 301 2.47 16.72 -1.79
C ARG A 301 1.01 16.66 -2.23
N LYS A 302 0.07 16.91 -1.33
CA LYS A 302 -1.36 16.93 -1.68
C LYS A 302 -1.68 18.00 -2.73
N PHE A 303 -0.99 19.13 -2.69
CA PHE A 303 -1.12 20.20 -3.69
C PHE A 303 -0.29 19.95 -4.96
N GLU A 304 0.85 19.26 -4.86
CA GLU A 304 1.73 18.93 -6.00
C GLU A 304 1.22 17.77 -6.86
N ARG A 305 0.57 16.77 -6.25
CA ARG A 305 0.09 15.54 -6.93
C ARG A 305 -0.94 15.83 -8.02
N TYR A 306 -1.47 17.05 -8.04
CA TYR A 306 -2.49 17.50 -8.96
C TYR A 306 -2.17 18.91 -9.46
N PRO A 307 -1.43 19.05 -10.57
CA PRO A 307 -1.24 20.35 -11.18
C PRO A 307 -2.62 20.86 -11.62
N ARG A 308 -3.21 21.75 -10.82
CA ARG A 308 -4.46 22.48 -11.14
C ARG A 308 -4.39 23.21 -12.49
N ASN A 309 -3.18 23.36 -13.03
CA ASN A 309 -2.89 24.04 -14.29
C ASN A 309 -3.04 23.11 -15.51
N MET A 310 -3.41 21.83 -15.35
CA MET A 310 -3.67 20.94 -16.49
C MET A 310 -5.04 21.26 -17.11
N PRO A 311 -5.14 21.57 -18.42
CA PRO A 311 -6.43 21.83 -19.07
C PRO A 311 -7.42 20.67 -18.88
N GLY A 312 -8.65 20.95 -18.44
CA GLY A 312 -9.68 19.95 -18.15
C GLY A 312 -9.52 19.20 -16.82
N TYR A 313 -8.61 19.65 -15.94
CA TYR A 313 -8.40 19.06 -14.62
C TYR A 313 -9.66 19.11 -13.75
N GLU A 314 -10.30 20.28 -13.64
CA GLU A 314 -11.50 20.45 -12.81
C GLU A 314 -12.69 19.61 -13.30
N ASP A 315 -12.74 19.31 -14.61
CA ASP A 315 -13.77 18.45 -15.21
C ASP A 315 -13.53 16.95 -14.93
N ARG A 316 -12.27 16.53 -14.77
CA ARG A 316 -11.88 15.12 -14.53
C ARG A 316 -11.75 14.77 -13.06
N PHE A 317 -11.42 15.75 -12.23
CA PHE A 317 -11.21 15.62 -10.80
C PHE A 317 -12.00 16.72 -10.10
N PRO A 318 -13.32 16.53 -9.90
CA PRO A 318 -14.14 17.52 -9.20
C PRO A 318 -13.51 17.83 -7.84
N PRO A 319 -13.62 19.08 -7.36
CA PRO A 319 -13.01 19.50 -6.10
C PRO A 319 -13.50 18.59 -4.98
N LEU A 320 -12.63 17.69 -4.52
CA LEU A 320 -12.86 16.91 -3.32
C LEU A 320 -13.07 17.93 -2.18
N VAL A 321 -14.23 17.86 -1.52
CA VAL A 321 -14.53 18.67 -0.34
C VAL A 321 -13.58 18.21 0.76
N TYR A 322 -12.47 18.92 0.89
CA TYR A 322 -11.45 18.59 1.87
C TYR A 322 -11.68 19.38 3.15
N TYR A 323 -11.72 18.67 4.28
CA TYR A 323 -11.61 19.27 5.60
C TYR A 323 -10.13 19.59 5.87
N PRO A 324 -9.72 20.86 5.96
CA PRO A 324 -8.32 21.29 5.99
C PRO A 324 -7.79 21.42 7.42
N GLU A 325 -8.20 20.53 8.31
CA GLU A 325 -7.83 20.63 9.73
C GLU A 325 -6.57 19.80 10.01
N VAL A 326 -5.53 20.50 10.47
CA VAL A 326 -4.32 19.92 11.05
C VAL A 326 -4.46 20.00 12.55
N VAL A 327 -4.43 18.87 13.25
CA VAL A 327 -4.37 18.86 14.73
C VAL A 327 -2.91 18.79 15.15
N TRP A 328 -2.45 19.77 15.92
CA TRP A 328 -1.05 19.87 16.33
C TRP A 328 -0.92 20.19 17.83
N LEU A 329 0.16 19.73 18.47
CA LEU A 329 0.45 20.01 19.88
C LEU A 329 1.25 21.32 20.01
N VAL A 330 0.70 22.31 20.70
CA VAL A 330 1.43 23.53 21.08
C VAL A 330 1.60 23.55 22.60
N GLY A 331 2.82 23.26 23.07
CA GLY A 331 3.10 23.04 24.49
C GLY A 331 2.46 21.75 24.99
N ASN A 332 1.52 21.85 25.95
CA ASN A 332 0.77 20.70 26.49
C ASN A 332 -0.68 20.65 26.02
N THR A 333 -1.08 21.52 25.08
CA THR A 333 -2.45 21.60 24.57
C THR A 333 -2.51 21.31 23.08
N TRP A 334 -3.45 20.45 22.69
CA TRP A 334 -3.77 20.20 21.30
C TRP A 334 -4.57 21.37 20.75
N LYS A 335 -4.19 21.84 19.57
CA LYS A 335 -4.91 22.87 18.82
C LYS A 335 -5.22 22.34 17.44
N GLU A 336 -6.44 22.58 17.00
CA GLU A 336 -6.83 22.43 15.60
C GLU A 336 -6.42 23.71 14.87
N PHE A 337 -5.79 23.53 13.72
CA PHE A 337 -5.36 24.59 12.83
C PHE A 337 -5.99 24.35 11.47
N THR A 338 -6.44 25.41 10.83
CA THR A 338 -6.49 25.43 9.37
C THR A 338 -5.07 25.31 8.82
N ILE A 339 -4.93 24.82 7.58
CA ILE A 339 -3.63 24.71 6.92
C ILE A 339 -2.87 26.06 6.94
N ASP A 340 -3.56 27.16 6.66
CA ASP A 340 -2.95 28.49 6.64
C ASP A 340 -2.50 28.94 8.02
N GLU A 341 -3.28 28.64 9.08
CA GLU A 341 -2.87 28.92 10.46
C GLU A 341 -1.63 28.10 10.86
N PHE A 342 -1.60 26.81 10.52
CA PHE A 342 -0.45 25.96 10.80
C PHE A 342 0.81 26.46 10.08
N LEU A 343 0.71 26.81 8.80
CA LEU A 343 1.85 27.32 8.03
C LEU A 343 2.32 28.69 8.54
N ASN A 344 1.40 29.59 8.91
CA ASN A 344 1.73 30.92 9.40
C ASN A 344 2.34 30.89 10.82
N GLU A 345 1.92 29.96 11.69
CA GLU A 345 2.54 29.79 13.01
C GLU A 345 3.99 29.31 12.87
N ASN A 346 4.27 28.41 11.93
CA ASN A 346 5.63 27.88 11.72
C ASN A 346 6.58 28.87 11.02
N LYS A 347 6.09 29.79 10.18
CA LYS A 347 6.94 30.84 9.57
C LYS A 347 7.61 31.77 10.59
N ASN A 348 7.09 31.85 11.81
CA ASN A 348 7.64 32.72 12.86
C ASN A 348 8.63 31.98 13.79
N THR A 349 8.96 30.72 13.50
CA THR A 349 9.88 29.89 14.31
C THR A 349 11.20 29.54 13.60
N GLU A 350 11.34 29.92 12.34
CA GLU A 350 12.64 30.01 11.62
C GLU A 350 13.23 31.41 11.76
#